data_AF-A0A7G1I3Q7-F1
#
_entry.id   AF-A0A7G1I3Q7-F1
#
_cell.length_a   1.000
_cell.length_b   1.000
_cell.length_c   1.000
_cell.angle_alpha   90.00
_cell.angle_beta   90.00
_cell.angle_gamma   90.00
#
_symmetry.space_group_name_H-M   'P 1'
#
loop_
_entity.id
_entity.type
_entity.pdbx_description
1 polymer ?
#
loop_
_entity_poly.entity_id
_entity_poly.type
_entity_poly.pdbx_seq_one_letter_code
_entity_poly.pdbx_strand_id
1 'polypeptide(L)'
;MVVSASGEEIVAPIARALGATHAMATRMVVVDGKYTGEVAFYCYGEGKVQAIRELASREGYPLEHCYAYSDSITDLPMLEAVGHPRWSTPIAAYED
;
A
#
# COMPACT_ATOMS: atom_id res chain seq x y z
N MET A 1 -0.45 -0.30 9.35
CA MET A 1 0.41 -0.91 8.31
C MET A 1 0.98 0.19 7.42
N VAL A 2 2.06 -0.06 6.70
CA VAL A 2 2.57 0.83 5.64
C VAL A 2 2.25 0.19 4.29
N VAL A 3 1.68 0.95 3.35
CA VAL A 3 1.36 0.48 1.99
C VAL A 3 2.04 1.42 0.99
N SER A 4 2.87 0.89 0.09
CA SER A 4 3.64 1.71 -0.85
C SER A 4 3.87 1.00 -2.19
N ALA A 5 3.97 1.78 -3.27
CA ALA A 5 4.37 1.28 -4.58
C ALA A 5 5.88 1.03 -4.70
N SER A 6 6.68 1.51 -3.74
CA SER A 6 8.12 1.21 -3.66
C SER A 6 8.38 -0.27 -3.35
N GLY A 7 9.63 -0.71 -3.57
CA GLY A 7 10.06 -2.08 -3.32
C GLY A 7 10.02 -2.48 -1.84
N GLU A 8 9.65 -3.73 -1.57
CA GLU A 8 9.55 -4.30 -0.22
C GLU A 8 10.84 -4.21 0.59
N GLU A 9 11.99 -4.29 -0.07
CA GLU A 9 13.33 -4.20 0.49
C GLU A 9 13.61 -2.84 1.14
N ILE A 10 12.92 -1.78 0.69
CA ILE A 10 13.01 -0.43 1.27
C ILE A 10 11.87 -0.22 2.27
N VAL A 11 10.65 -0.61 1.91
CA VAL A 11 9.45 -0.30 2.71
C VAL A 11 9.43 -1.09 4.01
N ALA A 12 9.74 -2.39 3.98
CA ALA A 12 9.67 -3.26 5.14
C ALA A 12 10.61 -2.86 6.30
N PRO A 13 11.91 -2.54 6.08
CA PRO A 13 12.77 -2.09 7.18
C PRO A 13 12.33 -0.76 7.77
N ILE A 14 11.88 0.19 6.94
CA ILE A 14 11.36 1.49 7.41
C ILE A 14 10.10 1.28 8.25
N ALA A 15 9.15 0.47 7.77
CA ALA A 15 7.93 0.16 8.49
C ALA A 15 8.23 -0.47 9.86
N ARG A 16 9.17 -1.43 9.92
CA ARG A 16 9.62 -2.03 11.19
C ARG A 16 10.26 -1.00 12.13
N ALA A 17 11.11 -0.12 11.60
CA ALA A 17 11.76 0.92 12.41
C ALA A 17 10.75 1.90 13.02
N LEU A 18 9.63 2.15 12.33
CA LEU A 18 8.52 2.97 12.83
C LEU A 18 7.56 2.22 13.77
N GLY A 19 7.78 0.93 14.03
CA GLY A 19 6.93 0.11 14.88
C GLY A 19 5.64 -0.38 14.21
N ALA A 20 5.54 -0.33 12.89
CA ALA A 20 4.39 -0.87 12.17
C ALA A 20 4.44 -2.41 12.14
N THR A 21 3.30 -3.05 12.43
CA THR A 21 3.18 -4.52 12.46
C THR A 21 3.26 -5.15 11.06
N HIS A 22 2.83 -4.43 10.02
CA HIS A 22 2.78 -4.94 8.65
C HIS A 22 3.22 -3.88 7.63
N ALA A 23 3.80 -4.35 6.53
CA ALA A 23 4.16 -3.58 5.36
C ALA A 23 3.68 -4.31 4.10
N MET A 24 3.10 -3.58 3.15
CA MET A 24 2.69 -4.07 1.84
C MET A 24 3.35 -3.20 0.77
N ALA A 25 4.09 -3.84 -0.13
CA ALA A 25 4.99 -3.15 -1.04
C ALA A 25 5.11 -3.90 -2.37
N THR A 26 5.66 -3.24 -3.38
CA THR A 26 5.96 -3.88 -4.66
C THR A 26 7.02 -4.97 -4.45
N ARG A 27 6.80 -6.13 -5.08
CA ARG A 27 7.70 -7.28 -4.99
C ARG A 27 8.34 -7.53 -6.34
N MET A 28 9.65 -7.41 -6.38
CA MET A 28 10.47 -7.70 -7.55
C MET A 28 10.83 -9.18 -7.58
N VAL A 29 10.92 -9.78 -8.76
CA VAL A 29 11.46 -11.14 -8.90
C VAL A 29 12.98 -11.09 -8.76
N VAL A 30 13.51 -11.84 -7.81
CA VAL A 30 14.94 -11.97 -7.54
C VAL A 30 15.38 -13.42 -7.81
N VAL A 31 16.43 -13.57 -8.62
CA VAL A 31 17.09 -14.85 -8.90
C VAL A 31 18.58 -14.69 -8.64
N ASP A 32 19.17 -15.61 -7.89
CA ASP A 32 20.59 -15.60 -7.50
C ASP A 32 21.04 -14.26 -6.89
N GLY A 33 20.19 -13.67 -6.06
CA GLY A 33 20.45 -12.39 -5.37
C GLY A 33 20.42 -11.16 -6.29
N LYS A 34 19.93 -11.28 -7.52
CA LYS A 34 19.85 -10.19 -8.50
C LYS A 34 18.41 -9.96 -8.95
N TYR A 35 18.05 -8.69 -9.17
CA TYR A 35 16.77 -8.36 -9.80
C TYR A 35 16.77 -8.83 -11.25
N THR A 36 15.69 -9.52 -11.63
CA THR A 36 15.44 -9.93 -13.02
C THR A 36 14.88 -8.80 -13.88
N GLY A 37 14.30 -7.78 -13.23
CA GLY A 37 13.50 -6.72 -13.87
C GLY A 37 12.00 -7.02 -13.90
N GLU A 38 11.59 -8.24 -13.59
CA GLU A 38 10.18 -8.62 -13.51
C GLU A 38 9.55 -8.23 -12.17
N VAL A 39 8.25 -7.91 -12.21
CA VAL A 39 7.46 -7.52 -11.03
C VAL A 39 6.51 -8.66 -10.69
N ALA A 40 6.71 -9.31 -9.54
CA ALA A 40 5.85 -10.38 -9.06
C ALA A 40 4.52 -9.83 -8.52
N PHE A 41 4.56 -8.64 -7.93
CA PHE A 41 3.37 -7.96 -7.43
C PHE A 41 3.60 -6.45 -7.45
N TYR A 42 2.70 -5.72 -8.10
CA TYR A 42 2.80 -4.27 -8.21
C TYR A 42 1.81 -3.59 -7.25
N CYS A 43 2.33 -2.94 -6.20
CA CYS A 43 1.53 -2.35 -5.14
C CYS A 43 1.11 -0.91 -5.47
N TYR A 44 0.41 -0.74 -6.59
CA TYR A 44 -0.02 0.55 -7.13
C TYR A 44 -1.50 0.54 -7.50
N GLY A 45 -2.25 1.61 -7.21
CA GLY A 45 -3.69 1.68 -7.48
C GLY A 45 -4.43 0.49 -6.88
N GLU A 46 -5.10 -0.30 -7.74
CA GLU A 46 -5.79 -1.53 -7.35
C GLU A 46 -4.89 -2.56 -6.66
N GLY A 47 -3.59 -2.58 -6.96
CA GLY A 47 -2.64 -3.44 -6.24
C GLY A 47 -2.60 -3.12 -4.73
N LYS A 48 -2.74 -1.84 -4.35
CA LYS A 48 -2.87 -1.46 -2.94
C LYS A 48 -4.18 -1.96 -2.33
N VAL A 49 -5.28 -1.89 -3.09
CA VAL A 49 -6.59 -2.42 -2.67
C VAL A 49 -6.51 -3.92 -2.42
N GLN A 50 -5.90 -4.67 -3.33
CA GLN A 50 -5.65 -6.10 -3.17
C GLN A 50 -4.85 -6.38 -1.90
N ALA A 51 -3.75 -5.65 -1.68
CA ALA A 51 -2.89 -5.86 -0.52
C ALA A 51 -3.61 -5.62 0.82
N ILE A 52 -4.40 -4.53 0.93
CA ILE A 52 -5.13 -4.24 2.18
C ILE A 52 -6.26 -5.25 2.41
N ARG A 53 -6.94 -5.72 1.35
CA ARG A 53 -8.00 -6.73 1.46
C ARG A 53 -7.45 -8.09 1.85
N GLU A 54 -6.33 -8.50 1.28
CA GLU A 54 -5.67 -9.76 1.64
C GLU A 54 -5.24 -9.75 3.12
N LEU A 55 -4.63 -8.65 3.57
CA LEU A 55 -4.24 -8.48 4.97
C LEU A 55 -5.45 -8.46 5.89
N ALA A 56 -6.48 -7.68 5.54
CA ALA A 56 -7.71 -7.58 6.31
C ALA A 56 -8.42 -8.93 6.45
N SER A 57 -8.52 -9.69 5.36
CA SER A 57 -9.08 -11.04 5.36
C SER A 57 -8.29 -11.98 6.28
N ARG A 58 -6.95 -11.95 6.18
CA ARG A 58 -6.08 -12.82 6.97
C ARG A 58 -6.14 -12.53 8.47
N GLU A 59 -6.17 -11.26 8.85
CA GLU A 59 -6.13 -10.85 10.26
C GLU A 59 -7.52 -10.60 10.86
N GLY A 60 -8.59 -10.72 10.06
CA GLY A 60 -9.96 -10.45 10.49
C GLY A 60 -10.26 -8.97 10.72
N TYR A 61 -9.62 -8.06 9.99
CA TYR A 61 -9.89 -6.63 10.09
C TYR A 61 -11.09 -6.21 9.22
N PRO A 62 -12.19 -5.70 9.80
CA PRO A 62 -13.26 -5.07 9.03
C PRO A 62 -12.75 -3.75 8.43
N LEU A 63 -12.69 -3.64 7.10
CA LEU A 63 -12.19 -2.45 6.41
C LEU A 63 -13.08 -1.23 6.64
N GLU A 64 -14.36 -1.43 6.93
CA GLU A 64 -15.31 -0.38 7.29
C GLU A 64 -14.94 0.34 8.60
N HIS A 65 -14.10 -0.26 9.46
CA HIS A 65 -13.57 0.36 10.67
C HIS A 65 -12.12 0.84 10.51
N CYS A 66 -11.52 0.61 9.34
CA CYS A 66 -10.13 0.98 9.09
C CYS A 66 -10.00 2.44 8.66
N TYR A 67 -8.86 3.03 9.04
CA TYR A 67 -8.43 4.36 8.64
C TYR A 67 -7.29 4.22 7.64
N ALA A 68 -7.33 5.02 6.58
CA ALA A 68 -6.24 5.12 5.61
C ALA A 68 -5.89 6.58 5.36
N TYR A 69 -4.59 6.84 5.23
CA TYR A 69 -4.02 8.17 5.01
C TYR A 69 -3.15 8.14 3.77
N SER A 70 -3.37 9.05 2.83
CA SER A 70 -2.51 9.22 1.65
C SER A 70 -2.55 10.65 1.13
N ASP A 71 -1.49 11.05 0.44
CA ASP A 71 -1.34 12.30 -0.31
C ASP A 71 -1.27 12.07 -1.83
N SER A 72 -1.47 10.84 -2.28
CA SER A 72 -1.34 10.44 -3.69
C SER A 72 -2.67 10.08 -4.34
N ILE A 73 -2.94 10.64 -5.52
CA ILE A 73 -4.20 10.37 -6.25
C ILE A 73 -4.29 8.92 -6.71
N THR A 74 -3.12 8.31 -6.89
CA THR A 74 -2.99 6.90 -7.25
C THR A 74 -3.51 5.97 -6.16
N ASP A 75 -3.73 6.49 -4.94
CA ASP A 75 -4.25 5.75 -3.80
C ASP A 75 -5.76 5.93 -3.61
N LEU A 76 -6.44 6.69 -4.46
CA LEU A 76 -7.88 6.90 -4.38
C LEU A 76 -8.67 5.57 -4.26
N PRO A 77 -8.38 4.52 -5.06
CA PRO A 77 -9.08 3.23 -4.89
C PRO A 77 -8.87 2.59 -3.52
N MET A 78 -7.67 2.74 -2.93
CA MET A 78 -7.37 2.23 -1.59
C MET A 78 -8.10 3.03 -0.51
N LEU A 79 -8.19 4.35 -0.67
CA LEU A 79 -8.93 5.23 0.24
C LEU A 79 -10.43 4.91 0.19
N GLU A 80 -11.00 4.71 -1.00
CA GLU A 80 -12.41 4.34 -1.18
C GLU A 80 -12.75 2.95 -0.62
N ALA A 81 -11.76 2.08 -0.42
CA ALA A 81 -11.95 0.74 0.10
C ALA A 81 -12.05 0.65 1.64
N VAL A 82 -11.79 1.74 2.38
CA VAL A 82 -11.89 1.78 3.85
C VAL A 82 -13.01 2.70 4.32
N GLY A 83 -13.52 2.48 5.55
CA GLY A 83 -14.61 3.31 6.09
C GLY A 83 -14.19 4.72 6.53
N HIS A 84 -12.90 4.94 6.79
CA HIS A 84 -12.40 6.22 7.27
C HIS A 84 -11.20 6.74 6.46
N PRO A 85 -11.40 7.14 5.19
CA PRO A 85 -10.35 7.73 4.39
C PRO A 85 -9.98 9.13 4.88
N ARG A 86 -8.68 9.43 4.83
CA ARG A 86 -8.12 10.74 5.10
C ARG A 86 -7.12 11.07 4.03
N TRP A 87 -7.37 12.19 3.37
CA TRP A 87 -6.39 12.76 2.48
C TRP A 87 -5.48 13.72 3.27
N SER A 88 -4.17 13.57 3.15
CA SER A 88 -3.19 14.23 4.02
C SER A 88 -2.80 15.66 3.58
N THR A 89 -3.04 16.03 2.32
CA THR A 89 -2.65 17.35 1.73
C THR A 89 -3.80 17.93 0.89
N PRO A 90 -4.06 19.24 0.77
CA PRO A 90 -5.11 19.69 -0.14
C PRO A 90 -4.84 19.21 -1.58
N ILE A 91 -5.74 18.41 -2.16
CA ILE A 91 -5.64 18.03 -3.57
C ILE A 91 -5.88 19.32 -4.35
N ALA A 92 -4.92 19.77 -5.14
CA ALA A 92 -5.23 20.71 -6.20
C ALA A 92 -6.17 19.95 -7.13
N ALA A 93 -7.46 20.30 -7.11
CA ALA A 93 -8.44 19.75 -8.02
C ALA A 93 -7.93 20.03 -9.44
N TYR A 94 -7.46 19.00 -10.12
CA TYR A 94 -7.36 19.04 -11.57
C TYR A 94 -8.78 18.79 -12.05
N GLU A 95 -9.46 19.88 -12.39
CA GLU A 95 -10.63 19.84 -13.26
C GLU A 95 -10.12 19.43 -14.66
N ASP A 96 -10.56 18.27 -15.14
CA ASP A 96 -10.56 17.95 -16.56
C ASP A 96 -11.80 18.57 -17.23
#